data_AF-A0A7M2CAM2-F1
#
_entry.id   AF-A0A7M2CAM2-F1
#
_cell.length_a   1.000
_cell.length_b   1.000
_cell.length_c   1.000
_cell.angle_alpha   90.00
_cell.angle_beta   90.00
_cell.angle_gamma   90.00
#
_symmetry.space_group_name_H-M   'P 1'
#
loop_
_entity.id
_entity.type
_entity.pdbx_description
1 polymer ?
#
loop_
_entity_poly.entity_id
_entity_poly.type
_entity_poly.pdbx_seq_one_letter_code
_entity_poly.pdbx_strand_id
1 'polypeptide(L)'
;MTTTPTARQPKGIPAGGQFAATTHAEPGIVLVGGRAEFVSDSHLYARELEALAGPGAVIEEKHPATKSEARRLLKNTRGEAGGKIRLVRLEAYSSPDTEPGERVEIVGPKDGRPIIVDVRSGIPNLKVVSGTAIVRPLSNWGNSVDVGPGAEAVIVADASYKITTRCDEGGKVTFVCPTEKNRFRPFGDGEIFMATGTDADRVPYERPVYEPF
;
A
#
# COMPACT_ATOMS: atom_id res chain seq x y z
N MET A 1 26.72 -75.71 -13.41
CA MET A 1 27.76 -75.11 -12.54
C MET A 1 27.63 -73.61 -12.65
N THR A 2 27.17 -72.94 -11.60
CA THR A 2 26.79 -71.52 -11.62
C THR A 2 27.82 -70.76 -10.79
N THR A 3 28.59 -69.88 -11.42
CA THR A 3 29.64 -69.08 -10.77
C THR A 3 29.06 -67.75 -10.31
N THR A 4 29.01 -67.52 -9.00
CA THR A 4 28.56 -66.26 -8.39
C THR A 4 29.66 -65.20 -8.51
N PRO A 5 29.42 -64.05 -9.16
CA PRO A 5 30.41 -62.97 -9.20
C PRO A 5 30.56 -62.32 -7.82
N THR A 6 31.74 -62.41 -7.22
CA THR A 6 32.09 -61.71 -5.98
C THR A 6 32.54 -60.29 -6.32
N ALA A 7 31.71 -59.29 -6.07
CA ALA A 7 32.08 -57.89 -6.23
C ALA A 7 33.23 -57.53 -5.26
N ARG A 8 34.33 -56.99 -5.78
CA ARG A 8 35.49 -56.58 -4.97
C ARG A 8 35.26 -55.17 -4.42
N GLN A 9 35.38 -55.02 -3.11
CA GLN A 9 35.34 -53.73 -2.43
C GLN A 9 36.63 -52.92 -2.73
N PRO A 10 36.53 -51.65 -3.15
CA PRO A 10 37.70 -50.82 -3.42
C PRO A 10 38.50 -50.53 -2.13
N LYS A 11 39.83 -50.50 -2.27
CA LYS A 11 40.77 -50.31 -1.17
C LYS A 11 40.59 -48.92 -0.55
N GLY A 12 40.30 -48.86 0.75
CA GLY A 12 40.18 -47.61 1.52
C GLY A 12 38.77 -47.25 2.00
N ILE A 13 37.73 -48.00 1.61
CA ILE A 13 36.38 -47.83 2.17
C ILE A 13 36.19 -48.84 3.31
N PRO A 14 35.85 -48.41 4.55
CA PRO A 14 35.55 -49.33 5.64
C PRO A 14 34.39 -50.27 5.28
N ALA A 15 34.60 -51.58 5.38
CA ALA A 15 33.52 -52.55 5.26
C ALA A 15 32.60 -52.41 6.48
N GLY A 16 31.33 -52.07 6.27
CA GLY A 16 30.34 -51.90 7.36
C GLY A 16 30.14 -50.45 7.84
N GLY A 17 30.56 -49.45 7.06
CA GLY A 17 30.21 -48.05 7.34
C GLY A 17 28.70 -47.83 7.25
N GLN A 18 28.00 -47.94 8.38
CA GLN A 18 26.69 -47.31 8.54
C GLN A 18 26.88 -45.84 8.18
N PHE A 19 26.28 -45.41 7.08
CA PHE A 19 26.00 -44.01 6.88
C PHE A 19 25.04 -43.62 8.00
N ALA A 20 25.59 -43.20 9.14
CA ALA A 20 24.83 -42.50 10.14
C ALA A 20 24.35 -41.23 9.45
N ALA A 21 23.13 -41.28 8.91
CA ALA A 21 22.43 -40.08 8.51
C ALA A 21 22.26 -39.29 9.81
N THR A 22 23.21 -38.41 10.10
CA THR A 22 23.08 -37.43 11.17
C THR A 22 21.78 -36.71 10.85
N THR A 23 20.73 -37.04 11.59
CA THR A 23 19.42 -36.44 11.40
C THR A 23 19.59 -35.02 11.88
N HIS A 24 19.94 -34.13 10.97
CA HIS A 24 19.85 -32.72 11.25
C HIS A 24 18.37 -32.48 11.52
N ALA A 25 18.05 -32.29 12.80
CA ALA A 25 16.76 -31.73 13.18
C ALA A 25 16.78 -30.31 12.63
N GLU A 26 16.35 -30.14 11.39
CA GLU A 26 15.89 -28.83 10.94
C GLU A 26 14.79 -28.44 11.92
N PRO A 27 14.84 -27.25 12.53
CA PRO A 27 13.74 -26.76 13.34
C PRO A 27 12.50 -26.87 12.46
N GLY A 28 11.62 -27.82 12.77
CA GLY A 28 10.47 -28.12 11.96
C GLY A 28 9.71 -26.83 11.75
N ILE A 29 9.61 -26.37 10.50
CA ILE A 29 8.70 -25.28 10.16
C ILE A 29 7.31 -25.81 10.49
N VAL A 30 6.80 -25.39 11.65
CA VAL A 30 5.40 -25.60 12.01
C VAL A 30 4.63 -24.68 11.08
N LEU A 31 4.19 -25.22 9.94
CA LEU A 31 3.14 -24.63 9.14
C LEU A 31 1.86 -24.74 9.96
N VAL A 32 1.67 -23.83 10.91
CA VAL A 32 0.39 -23.65 11.60
C VAL A 32 -0.61 -23.44 10.47
N GLY A 33 -1.67 -24.25 10.43
CA GLY A 33 -2.70 -24.23 9.39
C GLY A 33 -3.52 -22.93 9.30
N GLY A 34 -2.98 -21.80 9.75
CA GLY A 34 -3.40 -20.51 9.27
C GLY A 34 -3.08 -20.45 7.78
N ARG A 35 -4.12 -20.30 6.96
CA ARG A 35 -3.92 -19.71 5.63
C ARG A 35 -3.02 -18.50 5.86
N ALA A 36 -1.87 -18.43 5.18
CA ALA A 36 -1.19 -17.16 5.02
C ALA A 36 -2.23 -16.25 4.36
N GLU A 37 -2.99 -15.50 5.17
CA GLU A 37 -3.93 -14.53 4.65
C GLU A 37 -3.06 -13.51 3.97
N PHE A 38 -3.03 -13.58 2.64
CA PHE A 38 -2.36 -12.58 1.83
C PHE A 38 -2.89 -11.23 2.28
N VAL A 39 -1.98 -10.38 2.76
CA VAL A 39 -2.33 -9.04 3.21
C VAL A 39 -2.91 -8.31 2.02
N SER A 40 -4.23 -8.17 2.00
CA SER A 40 -4.91 -7.46 0.93
C SER A 40 -4.83 -5.96 1.20
N ASP A 41 -4.85 -5.20 0.12
CA ASP A 41 -5.09 -3.76 0.11
C ASP A 41 -6.38 -3.35 0.85
N SER A 42 -7.40 -4.21 0.90
CA SER A 42 -8.58 -3.98 1.75
C SER A 42 -8.29 -4.08 3.25
N HIS A 43 -7.44 -5.04 3.65
CA HIS A 43 -7.00 -5.18 5.04
C HIS A 43 -6.14 -3.98 5.49
N LEU A 44 -5.19 -3.58 4.65
CA LEU A 44 -4.35 -2.39 4.88
C LEU A 44 -5.20 -1.12 5.01
N TYR A 45 -6.19 -0.96 4.14
CA TYR A 45 -7.11 0.17 4.22
C TYR A 45 -7.90 0.20 5.53
N ALA A 46 -8.46 -0.94 5.94
CA ALA A 46 -9.21 -1.02 7.20
C ALA A 46 -8.34 -0.65 8.40
N ARG A 47 -7.08 -1.13 8.44
CA ARG A 47 -6.10 -0.79 9.47
C ARG A 47 -5.82 0.72 9.53
N GLU A 48 -5.51 1.35 8.40
CA GLU A 48 -5.19 2.79 8.38
C GLU A 48 -6.41 3.65 8.70
N LEU A 49 -7.61 3.22 8.26
CA LEU A 49 -8.84 3.88 8.63
C LEU A 49 -9.06 3.81 10.15
N GLU A 50 -8.92 2.63 10.76
CA GLU A 50 -9.05 2.45 12.20
C GLU A 50 -8.00 3.26 12.97
N ALA A 51 -6.75 3.30 12.50
CA ALA A 51 -5.68 4.07 13.13
C ALA A 51 -5.95 5.59 13.12
N LEU A 52 -6.52 6.12 12.02
CA LEU A 52 -6.77 7.55 11.86
C LEU A 52 -8.13 8.01 12.42
N ALA A 53 -9.14 7.15 12.37
CA ALA A 53 -10.52 7.49 12.70
C ALA A 53 -11.06 6.82 13.97
N GLY A 54 -10.33 5.83 14.50
CA GLY A 54 -10.78 4.95 15.56
C GLY A 54 -11.68 3.81 15.07
N PRO A 55 -11.90 2.80 15.92
CA PRO A 55 -12.78 1.69 15.62
C PRO A 55 -14.23 2.17 15.47
N GLY A 56 -14.95 1.60 14.50
CA GLY A 56 -16.36 1.90 14.27
C GLY A 56 -16.63 3.24 13.56
N ALA A 57 -15.62 3.84 12.94
CA ALA A 57 -15.78 5.05 12.14
C ALA A 57 -16.87 4.87 11.06
N VAL A 58 -17.81 5.82 11.00
CA VAL A 58 -18.94 5.78 10.07
C VAL A 58 -18.57 6.53 8.79
N ILE A 59 -18.63 5.83 7.65
CA ILE A 59 -18.33 6.40 6.34
C ILE A 59 -19.63 6.94 5.70
N GLU A 60 -19.55 8.13 5.13
CA GLU A 60 -20.56 8.69 4.23
C GLU A 60 -20.01 8.70 2.79
N GLU A 61 -20.52 7.79 1.97
CA GLU A 61 -20.10 7.65 0.58
C GLU A 61 -20.71 8.75 -0.30
N LYS A 62 -19.88 9.34 -1.17
CA LYS A 62 -20.26 10.35 -2.15
C LYS A 62 -19.84 9.90 -3.53
N HIS A 63 -20.82 9.87 -4.43
CA HIS A 63 -20.65 9.51 -5.84
C HIS A 63 -20.88 10.74 -6.72
N PRO A 64 -19.86 11.53 -7.05
CA PRO A 64 -20.01 12.67 -7.94
C PRO A 64 -20.60 12.26 -9.29
N ALA A 65 -21.63 12.95 -9.74
CA ALA A 65 -22.21 12.79 -11.07
C ALA A 65 -21.38 13.50 -12.14
N THR A 66 -20.61 14.52 -11.76
CA THR A 66 -19.82 15.35 -12.67
C THR A 66 -18.43 15.67 -12.11
N LYS A 67 -17.51 16.05 -12.99
CA LYS A 67 -16.15 16.50 -12.62
C LYS A 67 -16.15 17.73 -11.71
N SER A 68 -17.04 18.69 -11.96
CA SER A 68 -17.21 19.88 -11.10
C SER A 68 -17.72 19.50 -9.72
N GLU A 69 -18.64 18.55 -9.64
CA GLU A 69 -19.12 18.02 -8.37
C GLU A 69 -18.01 17.28 -7.62
N ALA A 70 -17.19 16.48 -8.30
CA ALA A 70 -16.04 15.82 -7.68
C ALA A 70 -15.09 16.84 -7.04
N ARG A 71 -14.71 17.91 -7.77
CA ARG A 71 -13.87 19.00 -7.24
C ARG A 71 -14.47 19.65 -5.99
N ARG A 72 -15.79 19.81 -5.95
CA ARG A 72 -16.51 20.34 -4.77
C ARG A 72 -16.48 19.37 -3.59
N LEU A 73 -16.73 18.08 -3.84
CA LEU A 73 -16.80 17.05 -2.80
C LEU A 73 -15.43 16.74 -2.17
N LEU A 74 -14.35 16.86 -2.93
CA LEU A 74 -12.98 16.68 -2.44
C LEU A 74 -12.54 17.78 -1.46
N LYS A 75 -13.31 18.87 -1.32
CA LYS A 75 -13.09 19.94 -0.35
C LYS A 75 -14.03 19.76 0.86
N ASN A 76 -13.53 19.13 1.93
CA ASN A 76 -14.30 18.83 3.14
C ASN A 76 -13.85 19.64 4.37
N THR A 77 -13.70 20.95 4.22
CA THR A 77 -13.11 21.83 5.27
C THR A 77 -13.79 21.75 6.63
N ARG A 78 -15.10 21.49 6.68
CA ARG A 78 -15.91 21.47 7.93
C ARG A 78 -16.17 20.06 8.46
N GLY A 79 -15.86 19.02 7.70
CA GLY A 79 -16.26 17.65 8.01
C GLY A 79 -17.74 17.37 7.71
N GLU A 80 -18.12 16.10 7.76
CA GLU A 80 -19.52 15.70 7.65
C GLU A 80 -20.24 15.79 9.00
N ALA A 81 -21.56 15.95 8.92
CA ALA A 81 -22.44 15.99 10.09
C ALA A 81 -22.35 14.69 10.90
N GLY A 82 -22.46 14.82 12.23
CA GLY A 82 -22.48 13.66 13.12
C GLY A 82 -21.17 12.87 13.18
N GLY A 83 -20.03 13.47 12.86
CA GLY A 83 -18.75 12.79 13.02
C GLY A 83 -18.41 11.81 11.89
N LYS A 84 -19.19 11.74 10.81
CA LYS A 84 -18.94 10.84 9.67
C LYS A 84 -17.71 11.23 8.84
N ILE A 85 -17.09 10.25 8.21
CA ILE A 85 -15.98 10.43 7.28
C ILE A 85 -16.48 10.44 5.85
N ARG A 86 -16.12 11.47 5.09
CA ARG A 86 -16.46 11.51 3.66
C ARG A 86 -15.57 10.55 2.88
N LEU A 87 -16.19 9.63 2.14
CA LEU A 87 -15.55 8.85 1.08
C LEU A 87 -16.01 9.36 -0.28
N VAL A 88 -15.10 9.90 -1.08
CA VAL A 88 -15.39 10.32 -2.46
C VAL A 88 -14.92 9.24 -3.42
N ARG A 89 -15.84 8.65 -4.19
CA ARG A 89 -15.52 7.68 -5.24
C ARG A 89 -15.43 8.35 -6.60
N LEU A 90 -14.23 8.39 -7.16
CA LEU A 90 -13.97 8.90 -8.50
C LEU A 90 -14.02 7.75 -9.51
N GLU A 91 -14.85 7.92 -10.53
CA GLU A 91 -14.97 7.02 -11.68
C GLU A 91 -14.55 7.78 -12.94
N ALA A 92 -14.34 7.11 -14.07
CA ALA A 92 -13.79 7.72 -15.29
C ALA A 92 -14.59 8.95 -15.78
N TYR A 93 -15.91 8.95 -15.60
CA TYR A 93 -16.79 10.06 -16.00
C TYR A 93 -16.80 11.24 -15.01
N SER A 94 -16.46 11.00 -13.74
CA SER A 94 -16.51 11.99 -12.66
C SER A 94 -15.13 12.38 -12.11
N SER A 95 -14.10 11.61 -12.42
CA SER A 95 -12.70 11.92 -12.17
C SER A 95 -12.36 13.18 -12.95
N PRO A 96 -12.00 14.28 -12.29
CA PRO A 96 -11.67 15.50 -13.01
C PRO A 96 -10.48 15.25 -13.92
N ASP A 97 -10.62 15.64 -15.19
CA ASP A 97 -9.45 15.73 -16.05
C ASP A 97 -8.53 16.78 -15.46
N THR A 98 -7.24 16.53 -15.58
CA THR A 98 -6.22 17.51 -15.26
C THR A 98 -5.44 17.76 -16.53
N GLU A 99 -5.52 18.99 -17.02
CA GLU A 99 -4.56 19.48 -18.01
C GLU A 99 -3.14 19.29 -17.48
N PRO A 100 -2.12 19.18 -18.36
CA PRO A 100 -0.73 19.12 -17.92
C PRO A 100 -0.41 20.24 -16.92
N GLY A 101 -0.07 19.87 -15.68
CA GLY A 101 0.25 20.80 -14.60
C GLY A 101 -0.93 21.17 -13.68
N GLU A 102 -2.17 20.85 -14.04
CA GLU A 102 -3.31 21.06 -13.14
C GLU A 102 -3.30 20.01 -12.01
N ARG A 103 -3.78 20.43 -10.84
CA ARG A 103 -3.99 19.57 -9.67
C ARG A 103 -5.40 19.75 -9.12
N VAL A 104 -6.06 18.63 -8.85
CA VAL A 104 -7.34 18.62 -8.14
C VAL A 104 -7.06 18.64 -6.65
N GLU A 105 -7.48 19.73 -6.01
CA GLU A 105 -7.25 19.92 -4.58
C GLU A 105 -8.13 19.01 -3.73
N ILE A 106 -7.50 18.34 -2.77
CA ILE A 106 -8.12 17.63 -1.67
C ILE A 106 -7.90 18.45 -0.40
N VAL A 107 -8.98 18.71 0.33
CA VAL A 107 -8.92 19.46 1.59
C VAL A 107 -9.64 18.65 2.66
N GLY A 108 -8.88 18.13 3.61
CA GLY A 108 -9.40 17.44 4.79
C GLY A 108 -10.10 18.39 5.77
N PRO A 109 -10.94 17.88 6.66
CA PRO A 109 -11.57 18.67 7.70
C PRO A 109 -10.56 19.13 8.76
N LYS A 110 -10.85 20.26 9.41
CA LYS A 110 -9.98 20.85 10.45
C LYS A 110 -9.99 20.08 11.77
N ASP A 111 -10.89 19.12 11.94
CA ASP A 111 -11.04 18.34 13.16
C ASP A 111 -10.14 17.08 13.21
N GLY A 112 -9.22 16.95 12.23
CA GLY A 112 -8.23 15.89 12.18
C GLY A 112 -8.73 14.57 11.58
N ARG A 113 -10.04 14.42 11.33
CA ARG A 113 -10.56 13.22 10.66
C ARG A 113 -10.07 13.18 9.22
N PRO A 114 -9.81 11.99 8.64
CA PRO A 114 -9.41 11.92 7.24
C PRO A 114 -10.58 12.23 6.30
N ILE A 115 -10.29 12.70 5.10
CA ILE A 115 -11.14 12.49 3.92
C ILE A 115 -10.62 11.27 3.15
N ILE A 116 -11.50 10.40 2.67
CA ILE A 116 -11.10 9.24 1.87
C ILE A 116 -11.41 9.52 0.39
N VAL A 117 -10.47 9.18 -0.49
CA VAL A 117 -10.61 9.32 -1.93
C VAL A 117 -10.31 7.97 -2.60
N ASP A 118 -11.33 7.34 -3.14
CA ASP A 118 -11.21 6.12 -3.95
C ASP A 118 -11.15 6.52 -5.43
N VAL A 119 -10.01 6.30 -6.09
CA VAL A 119 -9.87 6.48 -7.55
C VAL A 119 -10.09 5.15 -8.22
N ARG A 120 -11.34 4.82 -8.54
CA ARG A 120 -11.72 3.53 -9.15
C ARG A 120 -11.39 3.47 -10.63
N SER A 121 -11.50 4.60 -11.31
CA SER A 121 -11.10 4.77 -12.71
C SER A 121 -10.81 6.24 -13.03
N GLY A 122 -10.09 6.50 -14.11
CA GLY A 122 -9.56 7.83 -14.47
C GLY A 122 -8.10 8.02 -14.08
N ILE A 123 -7.57 9.22 -14.33
CA ILE A 123 -6.17 9.61 -14.08
C ILE A 123 -6.12 11.03 -13.50
N PRO A 124 -6.71 11.28 -12.32
CA PRO A 124 -6.65 12.60 -11.72
C PRO A 124 -5.24 12.86 -11.18
N ASN A 125 -4.69 14.05 -11.42
CA ASN A 125 -3.56 14.53 -10.64
C ASN A 125 -4.08 15.18 -9.35
N LEU A 126 -4.03 14.47 -8.24
CA LEU A 126 -4.54 14.92 -6.95
C LEU A 126 -3.48 15.74 -6.20
N LYS A 127 -3.88 16.72 -5.40
CA LYS A 127 -3.01 17.40 -4.43
C LYS A 127 -3.72 17.54 -3.09
N VAL A 128 -3.19 16.93 -2.03
CA VAL A 128 -3.67 17.14 -0.65
C VAL A 128 -3.10 18.47 -0.16
N VAL A 129 -3.97 19.47 -0.02
CA VAL A 129 -3.57 20.85 0.30
C VAL A 129 -3.55 21.11 1.80
N SER A 130 -4.46 20.48 2.56
CA SER A 130 -4.47 20.56 4.03
C SER A 130 -5.29 19.43 4.65
N GLY A 131 -5.07 19.19 5.94
CA GLY A 131 -5.69 18.10 6.69
C GLY A 131 -5.11 16.74 6.31
N THR A 132 -5.82 15.68 6.69
CA THR A 132 -5.42 14.29 6.43
C THR A 132 -6.28 13.69 5.34
N ALA A 133 -5.67 12.97 4.40
CA ALA A 133 -6.38 12.22 3.36
C ALA A 133 -5.91 10.77 3.29
N ILE A 134 -6.85 9.84 3.14
CA ILE A 134 -6.55 8.47 2.69
C ILE A 134 -6.86 8.40 1.20
N VAL A 135 -5.87 8.12 0.36
CA VAL A 135 -6.04 8.02 -1.09
C VAL A 135 -5.84 6.57 -1.52
N ARG A 136 -6.85 6.03 -2.21
CA ARG A 136 -6.88 4.66 -2.73
C ARG A 136 -6.92 4.68 -4.25
N PRO A 137 -5.76 4.71 -4.89
CA PRO A 137 -5.66 4.57 -6.34
C PRO A 137 -5.95 3.11 -6.73
N LEU A 138 -7.21 2.79 -7.05
CA LEU A 138 -7.66 1.45 -7.43
C LEU A 138 -7.58 1.21 -8.96
N SER A 139 -6.99 2.16 -9.68
CA SER A 139 -6.75 2.12 -11.12
C SER A 139 -5.30 1.74 -11.41
N ASN A 140 -5.09 0.80 -12.32
CA ASN A 140 -3.76 0.41 -12.80
C ASN A 140 -3.11 1.46 -13.74
N TRP A 141 -3.87 2.47 -14.15
CA TRP A 141 -3.36 3.64 -14.85
C TRP A 141 -2.55 4.48 -13.87
N GLY A 142 -1.40 5.01 -14.27
CA GLY A 142 -0.50 5.69 -13.33
C GLY A 142 -1.19 6.85 -12.62
N ASN A 143 -1.19 6.87 -11.29
CA ASN A 143 -1.86 7.90 -10.49
C ASN A 143 -0.83 8.88 -9.92
N SER A 144 -1.20 10.16 -9.82
CA SER A 144 -0.37 11.18 -9.20
C SER A 144 -1.06 11.75 -7.97
N VAL A 145 -0.38 11.77 -6.83
CA VAL A 145 -0.88 12.36 -5.58
C VAL A 145 0.22 13.21 -4.99
N ASP A 146 0.08 14.53 -5.06
CA ASP A 146 1.00 15.47 -4.43
C ASP A 146 0.50 15.82 -3.02
N VAL A 147 1.42 16.15 -2.13
CA VAL A 147 1.13 16.53 -0.74
C VAL A 147 1.76 17.89 -0.46
N GLY A 148 0.93 18.86 -0.10
CA GLY A 148 1.37 20.22 0.21
C GLY A 148 1.87 20.38 1.65
N PRO A 149 2.44 21.54 1.99
CA PRO A 149 2.92 21.83 3.34
C PRO A 149 1.80 21.75 4.38
N GLY A 150 2.06 21.07 5.51
CA GLY A 150 1.09 20.90 6.61
C GLY A 150 -0.06 19.95 6.30
N ALA A 151 -0.02 19.24 5.17
CA ALA A 151 -0.97 18.18 4.83
C ALA A 151 -0.37 16.79 5.09
N GLU A 152 -1.24 15.82 5.37
CA GLU A 152 -0.87 14.41 5.49
C GLU A 152 -1.65 13.56 4.47
N ALA A 153 -0.96 12.68 3.76
CA ALA A 153 -1.58 11.69 2.89
C ALA A 153 -1.16 10.27 3.26
N VAL A 154 -2.12 9.37 3.39
CA VAL A 154 -1.90 7.92 3.47
C VAL A 154 -2.35 7.31 2.15
N ILE A 155 -1.41 6.82 1.36
CA ILE A 155 -1.69 6.24 0.04
C ILE A 155 -1.68 4.73 0.17
N VAL A 156 -2.86 4.12 0.10
CA VAL A 156 -3.04 2.66 0.21
C VAL A 156 -3.22 2.09 -1.19
N ALA A 157 -2.24 1.33 -1.66
CA ALA A 157 -2.22 0.84 -3.03
C ALA A 157 -1.56 -0.54 -3.13
N ASP A 158 -1.99 -1.32 -4.13
CA ASP A 158 -1.28 -2.53 -4.50
C ASP A 158 0.14 -2.20 -5.03
N ALA A 159 1.08 -3.09 -4.78
CA ALA A 159 2.48 -2.92 -5.16
C ALA A 159 2.69 -2.81 -6.69
N SER A 160 1.81 -3.38 -7.50
CA SER A 160 1.84 -3.32 -8.97
C SER A 160 1.39 -1.97 -9.54
N TYR A 161 0.77 -1.12 -8.72
CA TYR A 161 0.24 0.16 -9.18
C TYR A 161 1.32 1.22 -9.26
N LYS A 162 1.34 1.94 -10.39
CA LYS A 162 2.30 3.03 -10.60
C LYS A 162 1.78 4.28 -9.92
N ILE A 163 2.37 4.64 -8.78
CA ILE A 163 2.02 5.85 -8.05
C ILE A 163 3.18 6.84 -8.13
N THR A 164 2.88 8.07 -8.50
CA THR A 164 3.83 9.18 -8.46
C THR A 164 3.39 10.19 -7.43
N THR A 165 4.30 10.62 -6.56
CA THR A 165 3.96 11.52 -5.47
C THR A 165 5.05 12.54 -5.31
N ARG A 166 4.69 13.83 -5.26
CA ARG A 166 5.57 14.86 -4.74
C ARG A 166 5.11 15.27 -3.35
N CYS A 167 5.98 15.14 -2.35
CA CYS A 167 5.75 15.65 -1.01
C CYS A 167 6.53 16.96 -0.84
N ASP A 168 5.81 18.08 -0.79
CA ASP A 168 6.41 19.39 -0.57
C ASP A 168 6.96 19.48 0.88
N GLU A 169 7.92 20.39 1.13
CA GLU A 169 8.49 20.61 2.47
C GLU A 169 7.40 20.88 3.52
N GLY A 170 7.50 20.21 4.67
CA GLY A 170 6.50 20.27 5.74
C GLY A 170 5.21 19.46 5.47
N GLY A 171 5.09 18.81 4.31
CA GLY A 171 4.09 17.79 4.04
C GLY A 171 4.54 16.41 4.53
N LYS A 172 3.59 15.50 4.72
CA LYS A 172 3.85 14.12 5.13
C LYS A 172 3.08 13.13 4.26
N VAL A 173 3.77 12.12 3.74
CA VAL A 173 3.15 11.02 3.00
C VAL A 173 3.56 9.67 3.59
N THR A 174 2.60 8.77 3.74
CA THR A 174 2.83 7.36 4.09
C THR A 174 2.30 6.49 2.96
N PHE A 175 3.17 5.71 2.34
CA PHE A 175 2.76 4.64 1.42
C PHE A 175 2.44 3.38 2.22
N VAL A 176 1.32 2.74 1.89
CA VAL A 176 0.89 1.50 2.53
C VAL A 176 0.63 0.48 1.46
N CYS A 177 1.42 -0.59 1.44
CA CYS A 177 1.31 -1.63 0.42
C CYS A 177 1.67 -3.02 0.96
N PRO A 178 1.27 -4.11 0.29
CA PRO A 178 1.50 -5.46 0.81
C PRO A 178 2.97 -5.87 0.89
N THR A 179 3.86 -5.24 0.13
CA THR A 179 5.27 -5.66 -0.03
C THR A 179 6.19 -4.47 -0.31
N GLU A 180 7.44 -4.58 0.12
CA GLU A 180 8.49 -3.58 -0.16
C GLU A 180 8.76 -3.42 -1.65
N LYS A 181 8.56 -4.48 -2.46
CA LYS A 181 8.74 -4.42 -3.93
C LYS A 181 7.54 -3.74 -4.57
N ASN A 182 7.62 -2.44 -4.80
CA ASN A 182 6.51 -1.62 -5.29
C ASN A 182 6.90 -0.71 -6.47
N ARG A 183 5.89 -0.09 -7.11
CA ARG A 183 6.07 0.86 -8.21
C ARG A 183 5.80 2.31 -7.83
N PHE A 184 6.01 2.66 -6.56
CA PHE A 184 5.81 4.02 -6.06
C PHE A 184 7.04 4.88 -6.33
N ARG A 185 6.79 6.13 -6.71
CA ARG A 185 7.80 7.12 -7.10
C ARG A 185 7.61 8.38 -6.27
N PRO A 186 8.12 8.40 -5.04
CA PRO A 186 8.15 9.61 -4.23
C PRO A 186 9.23 10.58 -4.71
N PHE A 187 8.92 11.86 -4.61
CA PHE A 187 9.78 13.00 -4.88
C PHE A 187 9.52 14.09 -3.82
N GLY A 188 10.43 15.06 -3.73
CA GLY A 188 10.29 16.23 -2.87
C GLY A 188 11.01 16.09 -1.53
N ASP A 189 10.89 17.13 -0.72
CA ASP A 189 11.67 17.34 0.51
C ASP A 189 10.83 17.16 1.79
N GLY A 190 9.56 16.77 1.65
CA GLY A 190 8.70 16.43 2.78
C GLY A 190 9.02 15.07 3.43
N GLU A 191 8.28 14.73 4.48
CA GLU A 191 8.46 13.46 5.18
C GLU A 191 7.78 12.31 4.41
N ILE A 192 8.55 11.28 4.06
CA ILE A 192 8.07 10.16 3.24
C ILE A 192 8.31 8.86 3.99
N PHE A 193 7.23 8.13 4.24
CA PHE A 193 7.24 6.86 4.97
C PHE A 193 6.67 5.72 4.12
N MET A 194 7.02 4.50 4.51
CA MET A 194 6.42 3.26 4.00
C MET A 194 6.00 2.38 5.17
N ALA A 195 4.85 1.73 5.03
CA ALA A 195 4.41 0.63 5.87
C ALA A 195 4.05 -0.55 4.98
N THR A 196 4.58 -1.75 5.31
CA THR A 196 4.34 -2.95 4.50
C THR A 196 3.70 -4.08 5.28
N GLY A 197 2.93 -4.92 4.59
CA GLY A 197 2.33 -6.11 5.17
C GLY A 197 1.45 -5.80 6.39
N THR A 198 1.50 -6.65 7.41
CA THR A 198 0.77 -6.43 8.67
C THR A 198 1.46 -5.43 9.59
N ASP A 199 2.68 -5.01 9.29
CA ASP A 199 3.44 -4.13 10.16
C ASP A 199 2.85 -2.72 10.14
N ALA A 200 2.57 -2.19 11.33
CA ALA A 200 2.07 -0.83 11.50
C ALA A 200 3.24 0.17 11.57
N ASP A 201 4.48 -0.31 11.70
CA ASP A 201 5.65 0.54 11.76
C ASP A 201 5.84 1.29 10.43
N ARG A 202 5.90 2.61 10.55
CA ARG A 202 6.14 3.54 9.45
C ARG A 202 7.64 3.81 9.38
N VAL A 203 8.33 3.15 8.47
CA VAL A 203 9.77 3.36 8.25
C VAL A 203 10.00 4.49 7.26
N PRO A 204 11.02 5.35 7.45
CA PRO A 204 11.42 6.33 6.44
C PRO A 204 11.65 5.66 5.09
N TYR A 205 11.15 6.27 4.01
CA TYR A 205 11.25 5.67 2.69
C TYR A 205 12.58 5.99 2.03
N GLU A 206 13.58 5.13 2.28
CA GLU A 206 14.93 5.26 1.73
C GLU A 206 15.03 4.70 0.31
N ARG A 207 14.30 5.31 -0.63
CA ARG A 207 14.28 5.04 -2.09
C ARG A 207 13.79 3.63 -2.50
N PRO A 208 12.97 3.50 -3.56
CA PRO A 208 12.59 2.19 -4.07
C PRO A 208 13.81 1.49 -4.68
N VAL A 209 13.99 0.20 -4.36
CA VAL A 209 14.70 -0.72 -5.25
C VAL A 209 13.82 -0.89 -6.49
N TYR A 210 14.06 -0.10 -7.52
CA TYR A 210 13.38 -0.29 -8.81
C TYR A 210 13.91 -1.57 -9.45
N GLU A 211 13.22 -2.68 -9.24
CA GLU A 211 13.38 -3.86 -10.07
C GLU A 211 12.41 -3.72 -11.25
N PRO A 212 12.90 -3.55 -12.50
CA PRO A 212 12.03 -3.74 -13.66
C PRO A 212 11.52 -5.18 -13.62
N PHE A 213 10.19 -5.34 -13.55
CA PHE A 213 9.52 -6.62 -13.80
C PHE A 213 9.77 -7.08 -15.24
#